data_AF-A0A415VA51-F1
#
_entry.id   AF-A0A415VA51-F1
#
_cell.length_a   1.000
_cell.length_b   1.000
_cell.length_c   1.000
_cell.angle_alpha   90.00
_cell.angle_beta   90.00
_cell.angle_gamma   90.00
#
_symmetry.space_group_name_H-M   'P 1'
#
loop_
_entity.id
_entity.type
_entity.pdbx_description
1 polymer ?
#
loop_
_entity_poly.entity_id
_entity_poly.type
_entity_poly.pdbx_seq_one_letter_code
_entity_poly.pdbx_strand_id
1 'polypeptide(L)'
;MEDITTRTLPKIDLSAINQQLHLPEIEPPDFNHQSRSLAGVYAEQPDLRPNWHQLIIVGNGFDLECGLPSGFSDYINARNKEINECENDETRRYTLTIWDAILAGMPNANWCDIEGAISNWMAPDGIEPLSEGTLFAKCLNILINYNPTVYDPKNVEEVVAFQLYRRFPNYWGTWTSSLLLDITMKDLHILEEEFAKYLQGAVSKSDDYKDRASKLMIELMVYERPSEEEYDVQESILSFNYTRAAKDFHSKEHVINYVNVHGRLGGEIVFGIDGSRIMNNELVVPFTKTYRVMALNPPDIGKIVDVPTKTSIYGHGTRVIKFYGHSLGKADYSYFQAIFDAVNLYEGETKLIFFFRPHGQKPGDRGGVEEAKKEAMSKAIALLTAYGATLDNKDHGTNLIHKLLIEGRLVVALLPDTVRRTN
;
A
#
# COMPACT_ATOMS: atom_id res chain seq x y z
N MET A 1 72.49 -10.41 -23.20
CA MET A 1 73.41 -9.46 -22.55
C MET A 1 72.58 -8.28 -22.11
N GLU A 2 72.66 -7.99 -20.80
CA GLU A 2 72.28 -6.79 -20.06
C GLU A 2 70.78 -6.42 -20.01
N ASP A 3 70.11 -6.71 -18.89
CA ASP A 3 70.00 -5.93 -17.63
C ASP A 3 69.07 -4.72 -17.75
N ILE A 4 67.86 -4.85 -17.21
CA ILE A 4 66.99 -3.71 -16.90
C ILE A 4 66.75 -3.71 -15.39
N THR A 5 67.56 -2.88 -14.75
CA THR A 5 67.56 -2.52 -13.33
C THR A 5 66.20 -2.03 -12.83
N THR A 6 65.78 -2.64 -11.72
CA THR A 6 64.72 -2.20 -10.81
C THR A 6 65.09 -0.88 -10.13
N ARG A 7 64.26 0.17 -10.31
CA ARG A 7 64.32 1.39 -9.49
C ARG A 7 63.54 1.17 -8.19
N THR A 8 64.26 1.23 -7.07
CA THR A 8 63.73 1.26 -5.69
C THR A 8 63.17 2.66 -5.36
N LEU A 9 61.93 2.72 -4.85
CA LEU A 9 61.37 3.89 -4.16
C LEU A 9 61.81 3.88 -2.68
N PRO A 10 62.01 5.05 -2.04
CA PRO A 10 62.53 5.12 -0.67
C PRO A 10 61.53 4.64 0.39
N LYS A 11 62.03 3.90 1.38
CA LYS A 11 61.30 3.52 2.60
C LYS A 11 60.95 4.78 3.40
N ILE A 12 59.67 5.00 3.64
CA ILE A 12 59.18 5.99 4.61
C ILE A 12 59.25 5.34 5.99
N ASP A 13 60.01 5.96 6.89
CA ASP A 13 60.11 5.58 8.29
C ASP A 13 58.88 6.12 9.06
N LEU A 14 57.97 5.21 9.41
CA LEU A 14 56.71 5.52 10.12
C LEU A 14 56.92 5.78 11.63
N SER A 15 58.14 5.62 12.15
CA SER A 15 58.45 5.82 13.56
C SER A 15 58.30 7.29 14.03
N ALA A 16 58.30 8.25 13.09
CA ALA A 16 58.12 9.67 13.38
C ALA A 16 56.65 10.14 13.48
N ILE A 17 55.67 9.33 13.05
CA ILE A 17 54.25 9.75 13.04
C ILE A 17 53.55 9.43 14.37
N ASN A 18 54.08 8.50 15.17
CA ASN A 18 53.44 8.05 16.42
C ASN A 18 53.68 8.92 17.65
N GLN A 19 54.39 10.05 17.55
CA GLN A 19 54.65 10.94 18.71
C GLN A 19 53.69 12.14 18.84
N GLN A 20 52.61 12.22 18.06
CA GLN A 20 51.67 13.36 18.13
C GLN A 20 50.18 13.02 18.36
N LEU A 21 49.83 11.79 18.72
CA LEU A 21 48.45 11.43 19.08
C LEU A 21 48.44 10.66 20.40
N HIS A 22 48.00 11.34 21.48
CA HIS A 22 47.70 10.70 22.77
C HIS A 22 46.49 9.77 22.63
N LEU A 23 46.73 8.50 22.30
CA LEU A 23 45.76 7.42 22.39
C LEU A 23 46.08 6.55 23.63
N PRO A 24 45.08 6.11 24.40
CA PRO A 24 45.30 5.27 25.58
C PRO A 24 45.80 3.87 25.17
N GLU A 25 46.78 3.35 25.91
CA GLU A 25 47.35 2.01 25.71
C GLU A 25 46.29 0.93 25.94
N ILE A 26 46.01 0.14 24.90
CA ILE A 26 45.20 -1.09 25.01
C ILE A 26 46.18 -2.23 25.29
N GLU A 27 46.10 -2.81 26.48
CA GLU A 27 46.84 -4.04 26.80
C GLU A 27 46.40 -5.19 25.88
N PRO A 28 47.34 -6.05 25.41
CA PRO A 28 46.98 -7.21 24.60
C PRO A 28 46.18 -8.23 25.44
N PRO A 29 45.19 -8.92 24.85
CA PRO A 29 44.35 -9.84 25.60
C PRO A 29 45.15 -11.05 26.09
N ASP A 30 44.99 -11.35 27.38
CA ASP A 30 45.58 -12.47 28.09
C ASP A 30 44.97 -13.80 27.61
N PHE A 31 45.71 -14.54 26.79
CA PHE A 31 45.36 -15.89 26.35
C PHE A 31 45.75 -16.93 27.42
N ASN A 32 45.17 -16.88 28.62
CA ASN A 32 45.15 -18.02 29.54
C ASN A 32 44.27 -17.77 30.76
N HIS A 33 42.95 -17.77 30.61
CA HIS A 33 42.05 -18.31 31.64
C HIS A 33 40.61 -18.42 31.11
N GLN A 34 40.22 -19.65 30.76
CA GLN A 34 38.96 -20.31 31.15
C GLN A 34 38.61 -21.36 30.10
N SER A 35 39.18 -22.54 30.30
CA SER A 35 38.53 -23.82 30.00
C SER A 35 37.19 -23.89 30.76
N ARG A 36 36.13 -23.30 30.19
CA ARG A 36 34.73 -23.55 30.56
C ARG A 36 34.08 -24.26 29.39
N SER A 37 33.56 -25.45 29.68
CA SER A 37 32.84 -26.41 28.82
C SER A 37 32.50 -25.96 27.39
N LEU A 38 33.23 -26.50 26.41
CA LEU A 38 32.86 -26.54 24.98
C LEU A 38 31.76 -27.58 24.70
N ALA A 39 30.77 -27.68 25.57
CA ALA A 39 29.60 -28.54 25.40
C ALA A 39 28.36 -27.65 25.50
N GLY A 40 27.99 -26.98 24.40
CA GLY A 40 26.78 -26.15 24.40
C GLY A 40 26.60 -25.17 23.25
N VAL A 41 27.63 -24.87 22.45
CA VAL A 41 27.45 -24.10 21.21
C VAL A 41 27.48 -25.07 20.06
N TYR A 42 26.33 -25.69 19.76
CA TYR A 42 26.12 -26.17 18.41
C TYR A 42 26.17 -24.91 17.53
N ALA A 43 27.25 -24.74 16.77
CA ALA A 43 27.19 -23.89 15.60
C ALA A 43 26.03 -24.47 14.76
N GLU A 44 24.93 -23.72 14.62
CA GLU A 44 23.86 -24.10 13.71
C GLU A 44 24.51 -24.40 12.36
N GLN A 45 24.38 -25.64 11.90
CA GLN A 45 24.87 -25.99 10.57
C GLN A 45 24.16 -25.06 9.58
N PRO A 46 24.86 -24.54 8.55
CA PRO A 46 24.22 -23.70 7.56
C PRO A 46 23.04 -24.47 6.96
N ASP A 47 21.87 -23.84 6.93
CA ASP A 47 20.72 -24.44 6.29
C ASP A 47 21.00 -24.60 4.80
N LEU A 48 20.97 -25.84 4.33
CA LEU A 48 21.23 -26.22 2.94
C LEU A 48 19.93 -26.38 2.13
N ARG A 49 18.76 -26.19 2.76
CA ARG A 49 17.48 -26.23 2.06
C ARG A 49 17.43 -25.08 1.04
N PRO A 50 16.87 -25.31 -0.15
CA PRO A 50 16.56 -24.21 -1.07
C PRO A 50 15.60 -23.22 -0.41
N ASN A 51 15.87 -21.93 -0.57
CA ASN A 51 14.99 -20.86 -0.11
C ASN A 51 13.72 -20.84 -0.99
N TRP A 52 12.58 -20.74 -0.34
CA TRP A 52 11.28 -20.53 -0.98
C TRP A 52 10.57 -19.36 -0.29
N HIS A 53 10.42 -18.25 -1.02
CA HIS A 53 9.71 -17.09 -0.51
C HIS A 53 8.31 -16.95 -1.13
N GLN A 54 7.32 -16.57 -0.30
CA GLN A 54 5.99 -16.14 -0.76
C GLN A 54 5.64 -14.73 -0.29
N LEU A 55 4.97 -13.99 -1.16
CA LEU A 55 4.40 -12.68 -0.86
C LEU A 55 2.87 -12.78 -0.79
N ILE A 56 2.29 -12.32 0.31
CA ILE A 56 0.85 -12.22 0.50
C ILE A 56 0.44 -10.76 0.42
N ILE A 57 -0.45 -10.44 -0.51
CA ILE A 57 -0.99 -9.12 -0.73
C ILE A 57 -2.46 -9.10 -0.29
N VAL A 58 -2.76 -8.30 0.73
CA VAL A 58 -4.12 -8.13 1.26
C VAL A 58 -4.60 -6.70 1.10
N GLY A 59 -5.89 -6.54 0.82
CA GLY A 59 -6.57 -5.24 0.84
C GLY A 59 -7.91 -5.32 1.56
N ASN A 60 -8.70 -4.23 1.50
CA ASN A 60 -9.79 -3.98 2.46
C ASN A 60 -10.83 -5.12 2.57
N GLY A 61 -11.04 -5.88 1.50
CA GLY A 61 -11.88 -7.08 1.49
C GLY A 61 -11.44 -8.16 2.47
N PHE A 62 -10.18 -8.18 2.91
CA PHE A 62 -9.68 -9.06 3.97
C PHE A 62 -10.32 -8.71 5.32
N ASP A 63 -10.39 -7.42 5.66
CA ASP A 63 -11.00 -6.95 6.91
C ASP A 63 -12.53 -7.14 6.88
N LEU A 64 -13.16 -6.83 5.73
CA LEU A 64 -14.58 -7.08 5.49
C LEU A 64 -14.95 -8.56 5.63
N GLU A 65 -14.12 -9.47 5.12
CA GLU A 65 -14.30 -10.92 5.29
C GLU A 65 -14.25 -11.32 6.77
N CYS A 66 -13.45 -10.60 7.56
CA CYS A 66 -13.34 -10.78 9.00
C CYS A 66 -14.43 -10.01 9.77
N GLY A 67 -15.49 -9.54 9.10
CA GLY A 67 -16.65 -8.90 9.72
C GLY A 67 -16.38 -7.48 10.24
N LEU A 68 -15.23 -6.89 9.91
CA LEU A 68 -14.95 -5.50 10.26
C LEU A 68 -15.53 -4.58 9.17
N PRO A 69 -16.39 -3.60 9.49
CA PRO A 69 -16.93 -2.65 8.52
C PRO A 69 -15.86 -1.60 8.16
N SER A 70 -14.79 -2.04 7.48
CA SER A 70 -13.62 -1.22 7.19
C SER A 70 -13.72 -0.47 5.84
N GLY A 71 -14.82 -0.67 5.11
CA GLY A 71 -15.06 0.02 3.85
C GLY A 71 -15.21 1.52 4.03
N PHE A 72 -14.65 2.29 3.08
CA PHE A 72 -14.91 3.73 3.02
C PHE A 72 -16.41 4.02 2.84
N SER A 73 -17.14 3.10 2.19
CA SER A 73 -18.61 3.13 2.13
C SER A 73 -19.27 3.09 3.51
N ASP A 74 -18.81 2.20 4.39
CA ASP A 74 -19.37 2.04 5.74
C ASP A 74 -19.09 3.29 6.59
N TYR A 75 -17.89 3.85 6.43
CA TYR A 75 -17.50 5.10 7.08
C TYR A 75 -18.37 6.28 6.67
N ILE A 76 -18.49 6.57 5.37
CA ILE A 76 -19.29 7.71 4.89
C ILE A 76 -20.77 7.52 5.22
N ASN A 77 -21.29 6.29 5.19
CA ASN A 77 -22.66 6.03 5.64
C ASN A 77 -22.84 6.37 7.13
N ALA A 78 -21.91 5.95 7.99
CA ALA A 78 -21.93 6.30 9.41
C ALA A 78 -21.79 7.81 9.64
N ARG A 79 -20.92 8.46 8.87
CA ARG A 79 -20.68 9.91 8.88
C ARG A 79 -21.91 10.70 8.45
N ASN A 80 -22.49 10.38 7.29
CA ASN A 80 -23.67 11.06 6.75
C ASN A 80 -24.88 10.92 7.66
N LYS A 81 -25.08 9.73 8.25
CA LYS A 81 -26.13 9.52 9.24
C LYS A 81 -26.01 10.52 10.39
N GLU A 82 -24.81 10.68 10.95
CA GLU A 82 -24.59 11.58 12.07
C GLU A 82 -24.68 13.07 11.65
N ILE A 83 -24.13 13.44 10.48
CA ILE A 83 -24.25 14.81 9.96
C ILE A 83 -25.71 15.22 9.78
N ASN A 84 -26.56 14.32 9.26
CA ASN A 84 -27.98 14.59 9.02
C ASN A 84 -28.83 14.57 10.30
N GLU A 85 -28.43 13.82 11.33
CA GLU A 85 -29.17 13.71 12.60
C GLU A 85 -28.77 14.81 13.61
N CYS A 86 -27.59 15.43 13.49
CA CYS A 86 -27.13 16.48 14.38
C CYS A 86 -27.58 17.89 13.94
N GLU A 87 -28.51 18.48 14.70
CA GLU A 87 -29.01 19.86 14.48
C GLU A 87 -28.00 20.96 14.89
N ASN A 88 -27.05 20.67 15.80
CA ASN A 88 -26.06 21.66 16.28
C ASN A 88 -24.63 21.27 15.87
N ASP A 89 -23.94 22.19 15.18
CA ASP A 89 -22.57 22.03 14.70
C ASP A 89 -21.55 21.80 15.84
N GLU A 90 -21.79 22.37 17.04
CA GLU A 90 -20.87 22.23 18.19
C GLU A 90 -20.85 20.81 18.80
N THR A 91 -21.87 20.00 18.54
CA THR A 91 -22.02 18.65 19.11
C THR A 91 -21.72 17.53 18.12
N ARG A 92 -21.39 17.87 16.87
CA ARG A 92 -21.17 16.89 15.80
C ARG A 92 -19.80 16.22 15.98
N ARG A 93 -19.72 14.89 15.88
CA ARG A 93 -18.43 14.16 15.96
C ARG A 93 -17.58 14.30 14.70
N TYR A 94 -18.23 14.54 13.56
CA TYR A 94 -17.59 14.69 12.26
C TYR A 94 -17.58 16.15 11.83
N THR A 95 -16.44 16.61 11.34
CA THR A 95 -16.26 17.97 10.85
C THR A 95 -16.73 18.06 9.40
N LEU A 96 -17.62 19.01 9.05
CA LEU A 96 -18.04 19.18 7.65
C LEU A 96 -16.88 19.75 6.81
N THR A 97 -16.58 19.09 5.69
CA THR A 97 -15.47 19.38 4.78
C THR A 97 -15.97 19.56 3.35
N ILE A 98 -15.11 20.12 2.48
CA ILE A 98 -15.41 20.18 1.04
C ILE A 98 -15.53 18.77 0.43
N TRP A 99 -14.86 17.77 1.00
CA TRP A 99 -14.92 16.39 0.50
C TRP A 99 -16.31 15.78 0.63
N ASP A 100 -17.11 16.22 1.60
CA ASP A 100 -18.51 15.80 1.72
C ASP A 100 -19.32 16.21 0.48
N ALA A 101 -19.09 17.42 -0.04
CA ALA A 101 -19.71 17.89 -1.29
C ALA A 101 -19.11 17.23 -2.53
N ILE A 102 -17.79 17.12 -2.60
CA ILE A 102 -17.09 16.52 -3.75
C ILE A 102 -17.53 15.06 -3.92
N LEU A 103 -17.55 14.28 -2.84
CA LEU A 103 -17.97 12.87 -2.87
C LEU A 103 -19.45 12.72 -3.21
N ALA A 104 -20.33 13.54 -2.64
CA ALA A 104 -21.77 13.52 -2.96
C ALA A 104 -22.05 13.85 -4.44
N GLY A 105 -21.17 14.64 -5.06
CA GLY A 105 -21.21 15.02 -6.46
C GLY A 105 -20.66 13.99 -7.45
N MET A 106 -20.06 12.89 -6.97
CA MET A 106 -19.44 11.89 -7.84
C MET A 106 -20.48 11.17 -8.73
N PRO A 107 -20.17 10.94 -10.02
CA PRO A 107 -21.09 10.28 -10.93
C PRO A 107 -21.34 8.82 -10.52
N ASN A 108 -22.48 8.28 -10.96
CA ASN A 108 -22.84 6.86 -10.82
C ASN A 108 -22.82 6.31 -9.38
N ALA A 109 -23.04 7.17 -8.38
CA ALA A 109 -22.97 6.81 -6.97
C ALA A 109 -21.61 6.26 -6.51
N ASN A 110 -20.51 6.63 -7.19
CA ASN A 110 -19.14 6.31 -6.79
C ASN A 110 -18.63 7.23 -5.66
N TRP A 111 -19.52 7.68 -4.77
CA TRP A 111 -19.18 8.58 -3.66
C TRP A 111 -18.20 7.95 -2.67
N CYS A 112 -18.01 6.62 -2.71
CA CYS A 112 -17.06 5.91 -1.88
C CYS A 112 -15.65 5.79 -2.49
N ASP A 113 -15.41 6.33 -3.68
CA ASP A 113 -14.12 6.37 -4.36
C ASP A 113 -13.42 7.71 -4.09
N ILE A 114 -12.75 7.80 -2.93
CA ILE A 114 -12.04 9.02 -2.52
C ILE A 114 -10.89 9.36 -3.46
N GLU A 115 -10.16 8.36 -3.95
CA GLU A 115 -9.09 8.56 -4.93
C GLU A 115 -9.63 9.10 -6.27
N GLY A 116 -10.74 8.54 -6.76
CA GLY A 116 -11.44 9.06 -7.94
C GLY A 116 -11.94 10.49 -7.73
N ALA A 117 -12.43 10.82 -6.53
CA ALA A 117 -12.87 12.17 -6.18
C ALA A 117 -11.71 13.17 -6.15
N ILE A 118 -10.56 12.80 -5.56
CA ILE A 118 -9.33 13.60 -5.60
C ILE A 118 -8.92 13.82 -7.06
N SER A 119 -8.88 12.76 -7.88
CA SER A 119 -8.51 12.87 -9.30
C SER A 119 -9.45 13.80 -10.05
N ASN A 120 -10.77 13.61 -9.97
CA ASN A 120 -11.74 14.48 -10.64
C ASN A 120 -11.65 15.94 -10.18
N TRP A 121 -11.31 16.16 -8.90
CA TRP A 121 -11.17 17.50 -8.35
C TRP A 121 -10.00 18.25 -8.99
N MET A 122 -8.81 17.66 -9.03
CA MET A 122 -7.56 18.38 -9.38
C MET A 122 -6.78 17.86 -10.59
N ALA A 123 -6.91 16.58 -10.95
CA ALA A 123 -6.14 15.94 -12.02
C ALA A 123 -6.92 14.79 -12.70
N PRO A 124 -7.98 15.09 -13.47
CA PRO A 124 -8.73 14.07 -14.19
C PRO A 124 -7.90 13.41 -15.31
N ASP A 125 -8.21 12.16 -15.63
CA ASP A 125 -7.56 11.44 -16.73
C ASP A 125 -7.67 12.21 -18.06
N GLY A 126 -6.52 12.50 -18.69
CA GLY A 126 -6.44 13.19 -19.97
C GLY A 126 -6.56 14.72 -19.91
N ILE A 127 -6.67 15.30 -18.71
CA ILE A 127 -6.73 16.74 -18.48
C ILE A 127 -5.48 17.19 -17.71
N GLU A 128 -4.90 18.33 -18.09
CA GLU A 128 -3.76 18.88 -17.37
C GLU A 128 -4.17 19.27 -15.93
N PRO A 129 -3.40 18.90 -14.90
CA PRO A 129 -3.76 19.16 -13.52
C PRO A 129 -3.97 20.65 -13.24
N LEU A 130 -5.01 20.97 -12.46
CA LEU A 130 -5.43 22.34 -12.11
C LEU A 130 -5.76 23.26 -13.30
N SER A 131 -5.86 22.74 -14.52
CA SER A 131 -6.29 23.51 -15.69
C SER A 131 -7.79 23.83 -15.65
N GLU A 132 -8.26 24.73 -16.52
CA GLU A 132 -9.66 25.21 -16.59
C GLU A 132 -10.71 24.09 -16.73
N GLY A 133 -10.31 22.91 -17.22
CA GLY A 133 -11.19 21.74 -17.32
C GLY A 133 -11.51 21.06 -15.97
N THR A 134 -10.73 21.35 -14.92
CA THR A 134 -10.83 20.72 -13.60
C THR A 134 -11.90 21.37 -12.72
N LEU A 135 -12.50 20.59 -11.80
CA LEU A 135 -13.47 21.13 -10.83
C LEU A 135 -12.81 22.14 -9.90
N PHE A 136 -11.55 21.91 -9.52
CA PHE A 136 -10.75 22.85 -8.74
C PHE A 136 -10.67 24.23 -9.40
N ALA A 137 -10.28 24.29 -10.69
CA ALA A 137 -10.12 25.57 -11.39
C ALA A 137 -11.45 26.30 -11.56
N LYS A 138 -12.53 25.56 -11.85
CA LYS A 138 -13.89 26.13 -11.93
C LYS A 138 -14.35 26.68 -10.58
N CYS A 139 -14.12 25.96 -9.49
CA CYS A 139 -14.45 26.42 -8.15
C CYS A 139 -13.65 27.67 -7.78
N LEU A 140 -12.35 27.68 -8.06
CA LEU A 140 -11.49 28.85 -7.83
C LEU A 140 -11.97 30.07 -8.62
N ASN A 141 -12.32 29.88 -9.90
CA ASN A 141 -12.89 30.94 -10.73
C ASN A 141 -14.18 31.51 -10.12
N ILE A 142 -15.03 30.66 -9.55
CA ILE A 142 -16.24 31.10 -8.86
C ILE A 142 -15.90 31.94 -7.63
N LEU A 143 -15.01 31.44 -6.78
CA LEU A 143 -14.60 32.11 -5.54
C LEU A 143 -13.95 33.49 -5.78
N ILE A 144 -13.31 33.69 -6.93
CA ILE A 144 -12.67 34.96 -7.31
C ILE A 144 -13.69 35.94 -7.93
N ASN A 145 -14.55 35.46 -8.83
CA ASN A 145 -15.30 36.34 -9.74
C ASN A 145 -16.80 36.48 -9.42
N TYR A 146 -17.41 35.55 -8.67
CA TYR A 146 -18.86 35.51 -8.45
C TYR A 146 -19.19 35.42 -6.97
N ASN A 147 -20.19 36.17 -6.51
CA ASN A 147 -20.65 36.04 -5.12
C ASN A 147 -21.45 34.74 -4.99
N PRO A 148 -20.93 33.69 -4.33
CA PRO A 148 -21.54 32.37 -4.31
C PRO A 148 -22.64 32.36 -3.24
N THR A 149 -23.60 33.27 -3.34
CA THR A 149 -24.83 33.26 -2.54
C THR A 149 -25.93 32.45 -3.21
N VAL A 150 -25.80 32.20 -4.52
CA VAL A 150 -26.69 31.35 -5.33
C VAL A 150 -25.82 30.29 -5.98
N TYR A 151 -26.27 29.04 -5.94
CA TYR A 151 -25.58 27.90 -6.54
C TYR A 151 -26.60 26.90 -7.08
N ASP A 152 -26.24 26.18 -8.14
CA ASP A 152 -26.95 24.97 -8.55
C ASP A 152 -26.49 23.78 -7.68
N PRO A 153 -27.38 23.14 -6.90
CA PRO A 153 -27.01 21.99 -6.07
C PRO A 153 -26.52 20.77 -6.87
N LYS A 154 -26.66 20.78 -8.21
CA LYS A 154 -26.14 19.73 -9.10
C LYS A 154 -24.69 19.98 -9.54
N ASN A 155 -24.18 21.20 -9.41
CA ASN A 155 -22.84 21.57 -9.84
C ASN A 155 -21.88 21.53 -8.64
N VAL A 156 -20.97 20.56 -8.65
CA VAL A 156 -20.07 20.28 -7.52
C VAL A 156 -19.21 21.49 -7.16
N GLU A 157 -18.64 22.14 -8.18
CA GLU A 157 -17.79 23.33 -8.02
C GLU A 157 -18.53 24.51 -7.37
N GLU A 158 -19.82 24.68 -7.67
CA GLU A 158 -20.65 25.74 -7.09
C GLU A 158 -21.06 25.41 -5.66
N VAL A 159 -21.41 24.15 -5.38
CA VAL A 159 -21.70 23.67 -4.02
C VAL A 159 -20.49 23.88 -3.11
N VAL A 160 -19.29 23.48 -3.57
CA VAL A 160 -18.05 23.67 -2.82
C VAL A 160 -17.75 25.16 -2.62
N ALA A 161 -17.91 26.00 -3.65
CA ALA A 161 -17.69 27.43 -3.54
C ALA A 161 -18.65 28.08 -2.52
N PHE A 162 -19.92 27.70 -2.53
CA PHE A 162 -20.93 28.15 -1.55
C PHE A 162 -20.56 27.73 -0.12
N GLN A 163 -20.15 26.47 0.07
CA GLN A 163 -19.71 25.97 1.38
C GLN A 163 -18.50 26.76 1.91
N LEU A 164 -17.50 26.99 1.07
CA LEU A 164 -16.30 27.74 1.43
C LEU A 164 -16.60 29.20 1.76
N TYR A 165 -17.49 29.84 1.01
CA TYR A 165 -17.94 31.20 1.31
C TYR A 165 -18.63 31.30 2.68
N ARG A 166 -19.48 30.33 3.03
CA ARG A 166 -20.11 30.27 4.36
C ARG A 166 -19.10 30.03 5.47
N ARG A 167 -18.10 29.16 5.24
CA ARG A 167 -17.07 28.83 6.24
C ARG A 167 -16.05 29.96 6.43
N PHE A 168 -15.79 30.74 5.38
CA PHE A 168 -14.78 31.79 5.36
C PHE A 168 -15.34 33.11 4.77
N PRO A 169 -16.31 33.77 5.43
CA PRO A 169 -17.02 34.93 4.87
C PRO A 169 -16.10 36.15 4.65
N ASN A 170 -14.98 36.23 5.37
CA ASN A 170 -14.03 37.36 5.28
C ASN A 170 -12.97 37.21 4.17
N TYR A 171 -12.99 36.10 3.41
CA TYR A 171 -12.00 35.82 2.35
C TYR A 171 -12.50 36.22 0.95
N TRP A 172 -13.59 36.98 0.87
CA TRP A 172 -14.16 37.47 -0.38
C TRP A 172 -13.13 38.30 -1.17
N GLY A 173 -12.86 37.90 -2.42
CA GLY A 173 -11.88 38.58 -3.28
C GLY A 173 -10.41 38.34 -2.94
N THR A 174 -10.08 37.50 -1.95
CA THR A 174 -8.70 37.15 -1.57
C THR A 174 -8.33 35.70 -1.92
N TRP A 175 -9.21 35.00 -2.64
CA TRP A 175 -8.99 33.61 -3.03
C TRP A 175 -7.82 33.48 -4.00
N THR A 176 -6.95 32.53 -3.70
CA THR A 176 -5.79 32.17 -4.52
C THR A 176 -5.77 30.66 -4.70
N SER A 177 -5.05 30.20 -5.72
CA SER A 177 -4.86 28.75 -5.93
C SER A 177 -4.21 28.09 -4.71
N SER A 178 -3.18 28.72 -4.12
CA SER A 178 -2.52 28.21 -2.91
C SER A 178 -3.48 28.08 -1.73
N LEU A 179 -4.32 29.10 -1.48
CA LEU A 179 -5.30 29.04 -0.38
C LEU A 179 -6.31 27.89 -0.57
N LEU A 180 -6.81 27.70 -1.79
CA LEU A 180 -7.76 26.61 -2.06
C LEU A 180 -7.09 25.23 -1.96
N LEU A 181 -5.83 25.09 -2.40
CA LEU A 181 -5.05 23.86 -2.23
C LEU A 181 -4.80 23.57 -0.74
N ASP A 182 -4.41 24.57 0.05
CA ASP A 182 -4.19 24.43 1.50
C ASP A 182 -5.45 23.96 2.21
N ILE A 183 -6.60 24.55 1.87
CA ILE A 183 -7.90 24.13 2.40
C ILE A 183 -8.26 22.72 1.94
N THR A 184 -8.04 22.39 0.66
CA THR A 184 -8.33 21.06 0.10
C THR A 184 -7.53 19.97 0.82
N MET A 185 -6.24 20.22 1.07
CA MET A 185 -5.38 19.30 1.81
C MET A 185 -5.75 19.20 3.29
N LYS A 186 -6.02 20.33 3.95
CA LYS A 186 -6.43 20.35 5.36
C LYS A 186 -7.72 19.56 5.57
N ASP A 187 -8.71 19.75 4.70
CA ASP A 187 -9.97 19.01 4.74
C ASP A 187 -9.76 17.51 4.44
N LEU A 188 -8.77 17.14 3.62
CA LEU A 188 -8.42 15.74 3.37
C LEU A 188 -7.84 15.09 4.64
N HIS A 189 -6.93 15.77 5.33
CA HIS A 189 -6.35 15.29 6.59
C HIS A 189 -7.41 15.08 7.68
N ILE A 190 -8.41 15.97 7.76
CA ILE A 190 -9.55 15.80 8.68
C ILE A 190 -10.30 14.51 8.37
N LEU A 191 -10.57 14.25 7.09
CA LEU A 191 -11.29 13.06 6.66
C LEU A 191 -10.53 11.77 7.02
N GLU A 192 -9.20 11.78 6.87
CA GLU A 192 -8.31 10.67 7.24
C GLU A 192 -8.27 10.43 8.75
N GLU A 193 -8.15 11.48 9.55
CA GLU A 193 -8.15 11.38 11.01
C GLU A 193 -9.49 10.83 11.53
N GLU A 194 -10.60 11.31 10.98
CA GLU A 194 -11.94 10.85 11.36
C GLU A 194 -12.22 9.42 10.87
N PHE A 195 -11.71 9.04 9.70
CA PHE A 195 -11.74 7.65 9.24
C PHE A 195 -10.90 6.72 10.13
N ALA A 196 -9.72 7.17 10.57
CA ALA A 196 -8.89 6.42 11.52
C ALA A 196 -9.63 6.19 12.85
N LYS A 197 -10.28 7.23 13.38
CA LYS A 197 -11.11 7.14 14.60
C LYS A 197 -12.27 6.16 14.42
N TYR A 198 -12.96 6.21 13.27
CA TYR A 198 -14.03 5.29 12.93
C TYR A 198 -13.56 3.84 12.94
N LEU A 199 -12.47 3.54 12.22
CA LEU A 199 -11.89 2.20 12.15
C LEU A 199 -11.40 1.71 13.51
N GLN A 200 -10.76 2.58 14.30
CA GLN A 200 -10.34 2.25 15.67
C GLN A 200 -11.54 1.87 16.54
N GLY A 201 -12.66 2.59 16.40
CA GLY A 201 -13.92 2.27 17.06
C GLY A 201 -14.52 0.94 16.58
N ALA A 202 -14.45 0.64 15.28
CA ALA A 202 -14.91 -0.63 14.72
C ALA A 202 -14.10 -1.82 15.25
N VAL A 203 -12.76 -1.70 15.27
CA VAL A 203 -11.86 -2.74 15.80
C VAL A 203 -12.11 -2.97 17.29
N SER A 204 -12.30 -1.90 18.06
CA SER A 204 -12.50 -2.00 19.52
C SER A 204 -13.86 -2.61 19.89
N LYS A 205 -14.84 -2.61 18.97
CA LYS A 205 -16.17 -3.22 19.17
C LYS A 205 -16.24 -4.68 18.73
N SER A 206 -15.25 -5.18 18.01
CA SER A 206 -15.23 -6.56 17.50
C SER A 206 -14.21 -7.40 18.27
N ASP A 207 -14.70 -8.16 19.24
CA ASP A 207 -13.86 -8.99 20.12
C ASP A 207 -13.13 -10.12 19.38
N ASP A 208 -13.73 -10.63 18.29
CA ASP A 208 -13.29 -11.80 17.54
C ASP A 208 -12.69 -11.49 16.15
N TYR A 209 -12.59 -10.21 15.78
CA TYR A 209 -11.99 -9.79 14.51
C TYR A 209 -10.55 -10.30 14.36
N LYS A 210 -9.73 -10.18 15.42
CA LYS A 210 -8.33 -10.62 15.38
C LYS A 210 -8.18 -12.12 15.15
N ASP A 211 -9.07 -12.91 15.74
CA ASP A 211 -9.07 -14.37 15.57
C ASP A 211 -9.49 -14.76 14.16
N ARG A 212 -10.55 -14.14 13.62
CA ARG A 212 -10.97 -14.36 12.22
C ARG A 212 -9.88 -13.95 11.22
N ALA A 213 -9.27 -12.80 11.44
CA ALA A 213 -8.18 -12.31 10.59
C ALA A 213 -6.94 -13.20 10.66
N SER A 214 -6.59 -13.70 11.85
CA SER A 214 -5.48 -14.64 12.01
C SER A 214 -5.76 -15.97 11.27
N LYS A 215 -6.98 -16.52 11.41
CA LYS A 215 -7.40 -17.73 10.68
C LYS A 215 -7.34 -17.54 9.17
N LEU A 216 -7.90 -16.44 8.67
CA LEU A 216 -7.87 -16.11 7.25
C LEU A 216 -6.45 -15.95 6.71
N MET A 217 -5.57 -15.30 7.46
CA MET A 217 -4.16 -15.15 7.07
C MET A 217 -3.45 -16.50 6.99
N ILE A 218 -3.67 -17.39 7.97
CA ILE A 218 -3.10 -18.75 7.96
C ILE A 218 -3.61 -19.54 6.75
N GLU A 219 -4.90 -19.44 6.40
CA GLU A 219 -5.47 -20.07 5.20
C GLU A 219 -4.75 -19.63 3.92
N LEU A 220 -4.49 -18.33 3.79
CA LEU A 220 -3.74 -17.78 2.66
C LEU A 220 -2.29 -18.27 2.65
N MET A 221 -1.62 -18.30 3.81
CA MET A 221 -0.23 -18.74 3.95
C MET A 221 -0.03 -20.21 3.58
N VAL A 222 -0.91 -21.10 4.04
CA VAL A 222 -0.76 -22.56 3.91
C VAL A 222 -1.10 -23.05 2.49
N TYR A 223 -1.96 -22.34 1.75
CA TYR A 223 -2.36 -22.77 0.40
C TYR A 223 -1.16 -22.89 -0.54
N GLU A 224 -0.90 -24.08 -1.11
CA GLU A 224 0.29 -24.36 -1.94
C GLU A 224 1.64 -24.00 -1.28
N ARG A 225 1.71 -23.97 0.06
CA ARG A 225 2.98 -23.83 0.79
C ARG A 225 3.75 -25.16 0.72
N PRO A 226 5.05 -25.15 0.37
CA PRO A 226 5.86 -26.36 0.37
C PRO A 226 6.13 -26.85 1.80
N SER A 227 6.69 -28.06 1.90
CA SER A 227 7.12 -28.61 3.19
C SER A 227 8.28 -27.81 3.76
N GLU A 228 8.19 -27.43 5.04
CA GLU A 228 9.32 -26.84 5.80
C GLU A 228 10.49 -27.83 5.90
N GLU A 229 10.27 -29.15 5.76
CA GLU A 229 11.37 -30.11 5.77
C GLU A 229 12.22 -30.05 4.48
N GLU A 230 11.64 -29.57 3.37
CA GLU A 230 12.28 -29.54 2.05
C GLU A 230 12.84 -28.16 1.70
N TYR A 231 12.22 -27.09 2.20
CA TYR A 231 12.54 -25.71 1.85
C TYR A 231 12.75 -24.84 3.10
N ASP A 232 13.64 -23.86 2.99
CA ASP A 232 13.70 -22.75 3.91
C ASP A 232 12.58 -21.76 3.53
N VAL A 233 11.44 -21.84 4.22
CA VAL A 233 10.22 -21.13 3.83
C VAL A 233 10.15 -19.76 4.49
N GLN A 234 10.14 -18.72 3.68
CA GLN A 234 10.03 -17.33 4.12
C GLN A 234 8.74 -16.68 3.62
N GLU A 235 8.16 -15.81 4.44
CA GLU A 235 6.93 -15.10 4.11
C GLU A 235 7.03 -13.61 4.36
N SER A 236 6.36 -12.86 3.48
CA SER A 236 6.11 -11.43 3.66
C SER A 236 4.65 -11.09 3.37
N ILE A 237 4.17 -10.04 4.01
CA ILE A 237 2.81 -9.53 3.87
C ILE A 237 2.88 -8.05 3.47
N LEU A 238 2.28 -7.75 2.34
CA LEU A 238 2.01 -6.39 1.89
C LEU A 238 0.52 -6.09 2.07
N SER A 239 0.21 -5.19 2.99
CA SER A 239 -1.14 -4.84 3.35
C SER A 239 -1.51 -3.45 2.85
N PHE A 240 -2.61 -3.39 2.12
CA PHE A 240 -3.28 -2.15 1.76
C PHE A 240 -4.40 -1.80 2.76
N ASN A 241 -4.54 -2.60 3.83
CA ASN A 241 -5.46 -2.27 4.92
C ASN A 241 -4.86 -1.22 5.83
N TYR A 242 -5.76 -0.44 6.42
CA TYR A 242 -5.41 0.53 7.46
C TYR A 242 -5.31 -0.14 8.83
N THR A 243 -5.90 -1.33 9.01
CA THR A 243 -5.82 -2.08 10.25
C THR A 243 -4.67 -3.09 10.22
N ARG A 244 -4.31 -3.61 11.41
CA ARG A 244 -3.32 -4.68 11.55
C ARG A 244 -3.88 -5.75 12.48
N ALA A 245 -4.23 -6.89 11.90
CA ALA A 245 -4.86 -8.02 12.59
C ALA A 245 -4.01 -8.57 13.74
N ALA A 246 -2.70 -8.72 13.53
CA ALA A 246 -1.75 -9.20 14.53
C ALA A 246 -0.48 -8.32 14.54
N LYS A 247 0.06 -8.09 15.75
CA LYS A 247 1.30 -7.31 15.90
C LYS A 247 2.48 -8.03 15.27
N ASP A 248 2.58 -9.35 15.45
CA ASP A 248 3.66 -10.15 14.91
C ASP A 248 3.11 -11.48 14.39
N PHE A 249 3.27 -11.72 13.09
CA PHE A 249 3.16 -13.08 12.55
C PHE A 249 4.58 -13.67 12.61
N HIS A 250 4.70 -14.86 13.19
CA HIS A 250 5.95 -15.61 13.22
C HIS A 250 5.69 -16.95 12.54
N SER A 251 6.52 -17.30 11.55
CA SER A 251 6.70 -18.71 11.21
C SER A 251 7.60 -19.35 12.28
N LYS A 252 7.74 -20.68 12.27
CA LYS A 252 8.60 -21.36 13.25
C LYS A 252 10.07 -20.95 13.14
N GLU A 253 10.48 -20.50 11.95
CA GLU A 253 11.89 -20.28 11.59
C GLU A 253 12.18 -18.81 11.25
N HIS A 254 11.18 -18.05 10.76
CA HIS A 254 11.37 -16.67 10.28
C HIS A 254 10.36 -15.67 10.85
N VAL A 255 10.83 -14.42 11.02
CA VAL A 255 9.96 -13.28 11.29
C VAL A 255 9.29 -12.85 9.99
N ILE A 256 7.97 -12.72 9.99
CA ILE A 256 7.22 -12.33 8.80
C ILE A 256 7.25 -10.82 8.66
N ASN A 257 7.80 -10.32 7.55
CA ASN A 257 7.81 -8.91 7.23
C ASN A 257 6.38 -8.45 6.87
N TYR A 258 5.73 -7.73 7.79
CA TYR A 258 4.39 -7.16 7.58
C TYR A 258 4.49 -5.65 7.36
N VAL A 259 4.11 -5.21 6.16
CA VAL A 259 4.23 -3.82 5.73
C VAL A 259 2.89 -3.27 5.25
N ASN A 260 2.50 -2.09 5.75
CA ASN A 260 1.31 -1.37 5.29
C ASN A 260 1.69 -0.29 4.28
N VAL A 261 0.98 -0.21 3.15
CA VAL A 261 1.29 0.72 2.05
C VAL A 261 0.66 2.10 2.23
N HIS A 262 -0.54 2.17 2.82
CA HIS A 262 -1.31 3.43 2.95
C HIS A 262 -1.32 3.98 4.37
N GLY A 263 -0.27 3.67 5.13
CA GLY A 263 -0.24 3.94 6.56
C GLY A 263 -1.10 2.96 7.36
N ARG A 264 -1.31 3.25 8.66
CA ARG A 264 -1.96 2.30 9.59
C ARG A 264 -2.60 2.99 10.78
N LEU A 265 -3.57 2.31 11.40
CA LEU A 265 -4.07 2.67 12.72
C LEU A 265 -2.94 2.72 13.76
N GLY A 266 -2.92 3.79 14.55
CA GLY A 266 -1.80 4.12 15.45
C GLY A 266 -0.64 4.86 14.76
N GLY A 267 -0.77 5.15 13.47
CA GLY A 267 0.04 6.10 12.69
C GLY A 267 -0.89 6.96 11.83
N GLU A 268 -0.38 7.48 10.71
CA GLU A 268 -1.18 8.27 9.76
C GLU A 268 -1.83 7.34 8.72
N ILE A 269 -3.07 7.67 8.30
CA ILE A 269 -3.77 7.06 7.16
C ILE A 269 -3.56 7.98 5.94
N VAL A 270 -3.28 7.40 4.78
CA VAL A 270 -3.00 8.14 3.55
C VAL A 270 -4.03 7.82 2.46
N PHE A 271 -4.82 8.81 2.09
CA PHE A 271 -5.55 8.86 0.83
C PHE A 271 -4.73 9.59 -0.24
N GLY A 272 -4.90 9.23 -1.50
CA GLY A 272 -4.23 9.93 -2.59
C GLY A 272 -4.39 9.25 -3.93
N ILE A 273 -4.06 10.00 -4.97
CA ILE A 273 -4.09 9.49 -6.35
C ILE A 273 -2.76 8.85 -6.75
N ASP A 274 -2.76 8.08 -7.83
CA ASP A 274 -1.52 7.56 -8.40
C ASP A 274 -0.64 8.71 -8.93
N GLY A 275 0.64 8.68 -8.58
CA GLY A 275 1.58 9.76 -8.89
C GLY A 275 2.14 9.72 -10.31
N SER A 276 2.02 8.59 -11.03
CA SER A 276 2.79 8.30 -12.25
C SER A 276 2.76 9.40 -13.33
N ARG A 277 1.64 10.14 -13.46
CA ARG A 277 1.48 11.22 -14.45
C ARG A 277 1.76 12.62 -13.93
N ILE A 278 1.82 12.78 -12.61
CA ILE A 278 1.73 14.07 -11.93
C ILE A 278 2.96 14.40 -11.08
N MET A 279 3.98 13.53 -11.04
CA MET A 279 5.22 13.76 -10.28
C MET A 279 5.94 15.08 -10.58
N ASN A 280 5.70 15.70 -11.75
CA ASN A 280 6.32 16.97 -12.15
C ASN A 280 5.50 18.21 -11.75
N ASN A 281 4.29 18.05 -11.19
CA ASN A 281 3.43 19.16 -10.79
C ASN A 281 3.54 19.41 -9.28
N GLU A 282 4.38 20.37 -8.88
CA GLU A 282 4.67 20.66 -7.45
C GLU A 282 3.42 20.98 -6.61
N LEU A 283 2.34 21.46 -7.23
CA LEU A 283 1.10 21.80 -6.53
C LEU A 283 0.21 20.58 -6.25
N VAL A 284 0.24 19.58 -7.14
CA VAL A 284 -0.64 18.39 -7.08
C VAL A 284 0.08 17.17 -6.50
N VAL A 285 1.40 17.09 -6.66
CA VAL A 285 2.25 16.04 -6.07
C VAL A 285 1.92 15.74 -4.60
N PRO A 286 1.65 16.72 -3.72
CA PRO A 286 1.26 16.48 -2.34
C PRO A 286 0.01 15.59 -2.15
N PHE A 287 -0.87 15.48 -3.14
CA PHE A 287 -2.08 14.64 -3.10
C PHE A 287 -1.86 13.23 -3.66
N THR A 288 -0.63 12.91 -4.09
CA THR A 288 -0.29 11.57 -4.59
C THR A 288 0.08 10.64 -3.45
N LYS A 289 -0.30 9.36 -3.54
CA LYS A 289 0.08 8.35 -2.54
C LYS A 289 1.60 8.26 -2.40
N THR A 290 2.33 8.28 -3.51
CA THR A 290 3.80 8.18 -3.54
C THR A 290 4.46 9.28 -2.71
N TYR A 291 4.07 10.54 -2.91
CA TYR A 291 4.65 11.65 -2.14
C TYR A 291 4.36 11.52 -0.65
N ARG A 292 3.11 11.17 -0.31
CA ARG A 292 2.67 11.11 1.09
C ARG A 292 3.29 9.93 1.84
N VAL A 293 3.42 8.78 1.20
CA VAL A 293 4.16 7.62 1.75
C VAL A 293 5.64 7.94 1.90
N MET A 294 6.25 8.65 0.95
CA MET A 294 7.63 9.12 1.06
C MET A 294 7.84 10.03 2.28
N ALA A 295 6.87 10.90 2.60
CA ALA A 295 6.92 11.76 3.77
C ALA A 295 6.84 11.00 5.12
N LEU A 296 6.30 9.78 5.13
CA LEU A 296 6.10 8.94 6.33
C LEU A 296 7.23 7.93 6.60
N ASN A 297 8.33 8.05 5.86
CA ASN A 297 9.36 7.02 5.64
C ASN A 297 8.80 5.85 4.80
N PRO A 298 9.29 5.67 3.57
CA PRO A 298 8.76 4.65 2.68
C PRO A 298 8.99 3.24 3.25
N PRO A 299 8.02 2.33 3.04
CA PRO A 299 8.22 0.93 3.37
C PRO A 299 9.41 0.34 2.59
N ASP A 300 10.23 -0.46 3.27
CA ASP A 300 11.38 -1.13 2.67
C ASP A 300 10.89 -2.33 1.83
N ILE A 301 10.46 -2.06 0.58
CA ILE A 301 9.96 -3.07 -0.36
C ILE A 301 11.02 -4.14 -0.64
N GLY A 302 12.31 -3.80 -0.52
CA GLY A 302 13.42 -4.76 -0.63
C GLY A 302 13.39 -5.87 0.41
N LYS A 303 12.65 -5.70 1.52
CA LYS A 303 12.40 -6.75 2.53
C LYS A 303 11.13 -7.57 2.28
N ILE A 304 10.33 -7.19 1.29
CA ILE A 304 9.03 -7.79 0.97
C ILE A 304 9.15 -8.70 -0.26
N VAL A 305 10.10 -8.45 -1.14
CA VAL A 305 10.31 -9.25 -2.34
C VAL A 305 11.73 -9.81 -2.30
N ASP A 306 11.84 -11.14 -2.22
CA ASP A 306 13.12 -11.80 -2.45
C ASP A 306 13.42 -11.83 -3.96
N VAL A 307 14.50 -11.15 -4.34
CA VAL A 307 14.94 -11.00 -5.74
C VAL A 307 15.88 -12.16 -6.08
N PRO A 308 15.65 -12.91 -7.18
CA PRO A 308 16.53 -14.00 -7.56
C PRO A 308 17.96 -13.52 -7.83
N THR A 309 18.89 -13.78 -6.91
CA THR A 309 20.31 -13.51 -7.15
C THR A 309 20.94 -14.67 -7.92
N LYS A 310 21.51 -14.38 -9.10
CA LYS A 310 22.23 -15.36 -9.94
C LYS A 310 23.40 -16.08 -9.24
N THR A 311 23.83 -15.59 -8.08
CA THR A 311 24.94 -16.08 -7.27
C THR A 311 24.55 -17.14 -6.23
N SER A 312 23.27 -17.29 -5.91
CA SER A 312 22.81 -18.31 -4.96
C SER A 312 22.29 -19.53 -5.71
N ILE A 313 22.95 -20.68 -5.53
CA ILE A 313 22.48 -21.98 -6.05
C ILE A 313 21.17 -22.40 -5.37
N TYR A 314 20.83 -21.77 -4.23
CA TYR A 314 19.69 -22.07 -3.36
C TYR A 314 18.62 -20.97 -3.36
N GLY A 315 18.83 -19.84 -4.05
CA GLY A 315 17.98 -18.66 -3.98
C GLY A 315 17.01 -18.60 -5.14
N HIS A 316 15.81 -19.14 -4.98
CA HIS A 316 14.79 -19.12 -6.03
C HIS A 316 13.95 -17.83 -6.06
N GLY A 317 14.24 -16.86 -5.18
CA GLY A 317 13.49 -15.63 -5.03
C GLY A 317 12.01 -15.86 -4.68
N THR A 318 11.18 -14.84 -4.88
CA THR A 318 9.73 -14.92 -4.63
C THR A 318 9.05 -15.88 -5.61
N ARG A 319 8.59 -17.02 -5.12
CA ARG A 319 7.98 -18.10 -5.93
C ARG A 319 6.51 -17.89 -6.20
N VAL A 320 5.80 -17.32 -5.24
CA VAL A 320 4.35 -17.09 -5.36
C VAL A 320 3.96 -15.75 -4.76
N ILE A 321 3.07 -15.04 -5.47
CA ILE A 321 2.38 -13.84 -4.99
C ILE A 321 0.90 -14.17 -4.90
N LYS A 322 0.33 -14.00 -3.70
CA LYS A 322 -1.05 -14.35 -3.38
C LYS A 322 -1.84 -13.08 -3.10
N PHE A 323 -2.96 -12.88 -3.79
CA PHE A 323 -3.81 -11.70 -3.64
C PHE A 323 -5.13 -12.08 -2.99
N TYR A 324 -5.56 -11.34 -1.97
CA TYR A 324 -6.89 -11.47 -1.39
C TYR A 324 -7.48 -10.15 -0.91
N GLY A 325 -8.76 -9.92 -1.17
CA GLY A 325 -9.49 -8.77 -0.65
C GLY A 325 -9.03 -7.40 -1.18
N HIS A 326 -8.05 -7.34 -2.07
CA HIS A 326 -7.63 -6.11 -2.71
C HIS A 326 -8.60 -5.72 -3.85
N SER A 327 -8.89 -4.42 -4.01
CA SER A 327 -9.72 -3.92 -5.11
C SER A 327 -9.05 -4.10 -6.49
N LEU A 328 -7.71 -4.17 -6.47
CA LEU A 328 -6.81 -4.07 -7.63
C LEU A 328 -7.11 -2.81 -8.45
N GLY A 329 -7.34 -1.70 -7.74
CA GLY A 329 -7.63 -0.40 -8.33
C GLY A 329 -6.39 0.25 -8.97
N LYS A 330 -6.65 1.13 -9.94
CA LYS A 330 -5.58 1.84 -10.68
C LYS A 330 -4.65 2.66 -9.80
N ALA A 331 -5.16 3.18 -8.67
CA ALA A 331 -4.40 3.97 -7.72
C ALA A 331 -3.16 3.24 -7.15
N ASP A 332 -3.17 1.91 -7.21
CA ASP A 332 -2.14 1.05 -6.63
C ASP A 332 -1.28 0.34 -7.68
N TYR A 333 -1.49 0.62 -8.98
CA TYR A 333 -0.79 -0.04 -10.08
C TYR A 333 0.72 0.19 -10.05
N SER A 334 1.18 1.37 -9.61
CA SER A 334 2.60 1.67 -9.47
C SER A 334 3.31 0.76 -8.46
N TYR A 335 2.64 0.38 -7.36
CA TYR A 335 3.17 -0.62 -6.42
C TYR A 335 3.26 -2.00 -7.04
N PHE A 336 2.21 -2.45 -7.73
CA PHE A 336 2.22 -3.75 -8.40
C PHE A 336 3.25 -3.83 -9.51
N GLN A 337 3.42 -2.75 -10.28
CA GLN A 337 4.47 -2.65 -11.29
C GLN A 337 5.85 -2.86 -10.67
N ALA A 338 6.19 -2.13 -9.60
CA ALA A 338 7.48 -2.27 -8.93
C ALA A 338 7.72 -3.70 -8.40
N ILE A 339 6.69 -4.37 -7.87
CA ILE A 339 6.77 -5.76 -7.41
C ILE A 339 6.99 -6.72 -8.59
N PHE A 340 6.25 -6.54 -9.67
CA PHE A 340 6.34 -7.40 -10.86
C PHE A 340 7.67 -7.22 -11.60
N ASP A 341 8.20 -5.99 -11.62
CA ASP A 341 9.54 -5.70 -12.13
C ASP A 341 10.62 -6.38 -11.26
N ALA A 342 10.50 -6.30 -9.93
CA ALA A 342 11.46 -6.89 -8.99
C ALA A 342 11.56 -8.42 -9.11
N VAL A 343 10.44 -9.10 -9.35
CA VAL A 343 10.42 -10.57 -9.58
C VAL A 343 10.65 -10.94 -11.05
N ASN A 344 10.82 -9.96 -11.93
CA ASN A 344 10.91 -10.13 -13.38
C ASN A 344 9.76 -10.99 -13.91
N LEU A 345 8.50 -10.61 -13.65
CA LEU A 345 7.32 -11.47 -13.83
C LEU A 345 7.21 -12.17 -15.20
N TYR A 346 7.67 -11.52 -16.28
CA TYR A 346 7.58 -12.08 -17.64
C TYR A 346 8.56 -13.25 -17.87
N GLU A 347 9.84 -13.11 -17.49
CA GLU A 347 10.86 -14.18 -17.68
C GLU A 347 11.16 -14.99 -16.42
N GLY A 348 10.72 -14.51 -15.26
CA GLY A 348 10.91 -15.15 -13.98
C GLY A 348 9.94 -16.31 -13.76
N GLU A 349 10.11 -16.99 -12.64
CA GLU A 349 9.35 -18.20 -12.31
C GLU A 349 8.18 -17.94 -11.35
N THR A 350 7.90 -16.68 -11.01
CA THR A 350 6.89 -16.33 -10.01
C THR A 350 5.48 -16.65 -10.50
N LYS A 351 4.72 -17.33 -9.64
CA LYS A 351 3.30 -17.64 -9.81
C LYS A 351 2.42 -16.59 -9.14
N LEU A 352 1.31 -16.20 -9.78
CA LEU A 352 0.29 -15.31 -9.24
C LEU A 352 -0.97 -16.11 -8.92
N ILE A 353 -1.50 -15.94 -7.71
CA ILE A 353 -2.76 -16.55 -7.26
C ILE A 353 -3.70 -15.46 -6.80
N PHE A 354 -4.83 -15.31 -7.49
CA PHE A 354 -5.90 -14.38 -7.12
C PHE A 354 -7.00 -15.16 -6.42
N PHE A 355 -7.08 -15.02 -5.10
CA PHE A 355 -8.12 -15.65 -4.32
C PHE A 355 -9.41 -14.84 -4.34
N PHE A 356 -10.54 -15.54 -4.39
CA PHE A 356 -11.86 -14.93 -4.27
C PHE A 356 -12.78 -15.76 -3.37
N ARG A 357 -13.80 -15.11 -2.82
CA ARG A 357 -14.95 -15.74 -2.17
C ARG A 357 -16.24 -15.11 -2.70
N PRO A 358 -17.35 -15.86 -2.80
CA PRO A 358 -18.65 -15.28 -3.10
C PRO A 358 -19.15 -14.40 -1.93
N HIS A 359 -19.63 -13.21 -2.28
CA HIS A 359 -20.31 -12.30 -1.36
C HIS A 359 -21.73 -12.07 -1.84
N GLY A 360 -22.73 -12.31 -0.98
CA GLY A 360 -24.12 -11.99 -1.29
C GLY A 360 -24.42 -10.52 -1.03
N GLN A 361 -25.55 -10.02 -1.56
CA GLN A 361 -25.95 -8.63 -1.39
C GLN A 361 -26.45 -8.31 0.02
N LYS A 362 -26.71 -9.34 0.84
CA LYS A 362 -27.19 -9.21 2.22
C LYS A 362 -26.26 -9.95 3.18
N PRO A 363 -26.14 -9.51 4.44
CA PRO A 363 -25.46 -10.27 5.48
C PRO A 363 -26.01 -11.69 5.57
N GLY A 364 -25.16 -12.70 5.38
CA GLY A 364 -25.55 -14.12 5.38
C GLY A 364 -25.92 -14.70 4.00
N ASP A 365 -26.05 -13.88 2.97
CA ASP A 365 -26.25 -14.33 1.59
C ASP A 365 -24.91 -14.75 0.96
N ARG A 366 -24.90 -15.86 0.20
CA ARG A 366 -23.73 -16.29 -0.57
C ARG A 366 -23.98 -15.90 -2.01
N GLY A 367 -23.20 -14.95 -2.51
CA GLY A 367 -23.21 -14.59 -3.92
C GLY A 367 -22.89 -15.80 -4.80
N GLY A 368 -23.13 -15.68 -6.09
CA GLY A 368 -22.76 -16.74 -7.02
C GLY A 368 -21.24 -16.85 -7.15
N VAL A 369 -20.74 -18.08 -7.09
CA VAL A 369 -19.30 -18.39 -7.20
C VAL A 369 -18.76 -17.95 -8.56
N GLU A 370 -19.55 -18.12 -9.62
CA GLU A 370 -19.15 -17.76 -10.99
C GLU A 370 -19.04 -16.25 -11.18
N GLU A 371 -19.96 -15.47 -10.60
CA GLU A 371 -19.90 -14.01 -10.63
C GLU A 371 -18.65 -13.49 -9.90
N ALA A 372 -18.39 -13.99 -8.69
CA ALA A 372 -17.21 -13.61 -7.91
C ALA A 372 -15.91 -14.01 -8.62
N LYS A 373 -15.88 -15.19 -9.26
CA LYS A 373 -14.75 -15.64 -10.08
C LYS A 373 -14.53 -14.70 -11.27
N LYS A 374 -15.61 -14.35 -11.98
CA LYS A 374 -15.56 -13.45 -13.14
C LYS A 374 -15.05 -12.06 -12.76
N GLU A 375 -15.48 -11.54 -11.62
CA GLU A 375 -15.00 -10.27 -11.09
C GLU A 375 -13.49 -10.32 -10.79
N ALA A 376 -13.03 -11.34 -10.07
CA ALA A 376 -11.61 -11.55 -9.77
C ALA A 376 -10.77 -11.68 -11.05
N MET A 377 -11.25 -12.45 -12.04
CA MET A 377 -10.62 -12.57 -13.35
C MET A 377 -10.53 -11.23 -14.07
N SER A 378 -11.61 -10.46 -14.11
CA SER A 378 -11.62 -9.15 -14.78
C SER A 378 -10.62 -8.18 -14.17
N LYS A 379 -10.51 -8.16 -12.83
CA LYS A 379 -9.54 -7.31 -12.11
C LYS A 379 -8.10 -7.77 -12.35
N ALA A 380 -7.83 -9.07 -12.31
CA ALA A 380 -6.51 -9.62 -12.61
C ALA A 380 -6.08 -9.32 -14.05
N ILE A 381 -6.97 -9.48 -15.03
CA ILE A 381 -6.71 -9.14 -16.44
C ILE A 381 -6.40 -7.65 -16.58
N ALA A 382 -7.18 -6.77 -15.96
CA ALA A 382 -6.97 -5.33 -16.03
C ALA A 382 -5.59 -4.92 -15.47
N LEU A 383 -5.21 -5.47 -14.31
CA LEU A 383 -3.90 -5.25 -13.69
C LEU A 383 -2.76 -5.74 -14.60
N LEU A 384 -2.84 -6.99 -15.08
CA LEU A 384 -1.79 -7.57 -15.92
C LEU A 384 -1.69 -6.91 -17.29
N THR A 385 -2.80 -6.42 -17.83
CA THR A 385 -2.80 -5.64 -19.08
C THR A 385 -2.13 -4.29 -18.87
N ALA A 386 -2.43 -3.61 -17.75
CA ALA A 386 -1.80 -2.34 -17.42
C ALA A 386 -0.28 -2.50 -17.23
N TYR A 387 0.16 -3.53 -16.50
CA TYR A 387 1.57 -3.86 -16.37
C TYR A 387 2.21 -4.29 -17.70
N GLY A 388 1.53 -5.10 -18.51
CA GLY A 388 2.03 -5.47 -19.84
C GLY A 388 2.29 -4.25 -20.74
N ALA A 389 1.49 -3.20 -20.59
CA ALA A 389 1.67 -1.95 -21.33
C ALA A 389 2.92 -1.15 -20.90
N THR A 390 3.53 -1.44 -19.75
CA THR A 390 4.77 -0.80 -19.28
C THR A 390 6.03 -1.53 -19.72
N LEU A 391 5.91 -2.73 -20.32
CA LEU A 391 7.06 -3.48 -20.82
C LEU A 391 7.60 -2.87 -22.12
N ASP A 392 8.93 -2.76 -22.22
CA ASP A 392 9.61 -2.24 -23.41
C ASP A 392 9.27 -3.04 -24.68
N ASN A 393 9.19 -4.37 -24.54
CA ASN A 393 8.77 -5.24 -25.61
C ASN A 393 7.23 -5.36 -25.65
N LYS A 394 6.62 -4.70 -26.65
CA LYS A 394 5.15 -4.70 -26.84
C LYS A 394 4.57 -6.10 -27.03
N ASP A 395 5.31 -7.02 -27.65
CA ASP A 395 4.86 -8.41 -27.83
C ASP A 395 4.93 -9.18 -26.50
N HIS A 396 5.88 -8.84 -25.61
CA HIS A 396 5.88 -9.39 -24.25
C HIS A 396 4.67 -8.89 -23.47
N GLY A 397 4.36 -7.59 -23.58
CA GLY A 397 3.20 -6.98 -22.94
C GLY A 397 1.87 -7.63 -23.31
N THR A 398 1.62 -7.78 -24.61
CA THR A 398 0.36 -8.35 -25.11
C THR A 398 0.22 -9.85 -24.82
N ASN A 399 1.33 -10.59 -24.77
CA ASN A 399 1.33 -12.03 -24.54
C ASN A 399 1.54 -12.45 -23.07
N LEU A 400 1.74 -11.51 -22.14
CA LEU A 400 2.04 -11.81 -20.73
C LEU A 400 1.03 -12.78 -20.11
N ILE A 401 -0.27 -12.46 -20.21
CA ILE A 401 -1.33 -13.29 -19.62
C ILE A 401 -1.31 -14.70 -20.25
N HIS A 402 -1.14 -14.79 -21.57
CA HIS A 402 -1.09 -16.06 -22.28
C HIS A 402 0.10 -16.92 -21.83
N LYS A 403 1.30 -16.32 -21.71
CA LYS A 403 2.51 -16.98 -21.22
C LYS A 403 2.30 -17.51 -19.80
N LEU A 404 1.82 -16.67 -18.87
CA LEU A 404 1.57 -17.07 -17.49
C LEU A 404 0.57 -18.23 -17.37
N LEU A 405 -0.45 -18.26 -18.24
CA LEU A 405 -1.44 -19.35 -18.26
C LEU A 405 -0.84 -20.67 -18.77
N ILE A 406 -0.07 -20.64 -19.88
CA ILE A 406 0.58 -21.84 -20.44
C ILE A 406 1.58 -22.44 -19.44
N GLU A 407 2.32 -21.59 -18.75
CA GLU A 407 3.32 -22.00 -17.76
C GLU A 407 2.68 -22.38 -16.40
N GLY A 408 1.36 -22.30 -16.26
CA GLY A 408 0.66 -22.60 -15.00
C GLY A 408 0.95 -21.61 -13.86
N ARG A 409 1.45 -20.41 -14.20
CA ARG A 409 1.85 -19.34 -13.28
C ARG A 409 0.76 -18.32 -13.00
N LEU A 410 -0.43 -18.43 -13.57
CA LEU A 410 -1.58 -17.57 -13.26
C LEU A 410 -2.79 -18.40 -12.84
N VAL A 411 -3.27 -18.21 -11.62
CA VAL A 411 -4.39 -18.95 -11.04
C VAL A 411 -5.41 -17.99 -10.42
N VAL A 412 -6.69 -18.28 -10.64
CA VAL A 412 -7.81 -17.65 -9.92
C VAL A 412 -8.52 -18.75 -9.13
N ALA A 413 -8.45 -18.68 -7.80
CA ALA A 413 -8.83 -19.78 -6.91
C ALA A 413 -9.90 -19.35 -5.89
N LEU A 414 -10.88 -20.24 -5.67
CA LEU A 414 -11.85 -20.08 -4.59
C LEU A 414 -11.15 -20.40 -3.26
N LEU A 415 -11.14 -19.48 -2.32
CA LEU A 415 -10.59 -19.73 -0.99
C LEU A 415 -11.64 -20.46 -0.12
N PRO A 416 -11.29 -21.60 0.53
CA PRO A 416 -12.22 -22.34 1.39
C PRO A 416 -12.82 -21.45 2.48
N ASP A 417 -14.12 -21.55 2.75
CA ASP A 417 -14.81 -20.71 3.73
C ASP A 417 -14.72 -21.29 5.15
N THR A 418 -13.53 -21.19 5.75
CA THR A 418 -13.24 -21.65 7.13
C THR A 418 -13.37 -20.55 8.18
N VAL A 419 -13.57 -19.30 7.76
CA VAL A 419 -13.76 -18.14 8.65
C VAL A 419 -15.24 -17.93 9.00
N ARG A 420 -16.17 -18.09 8.05
CA ARG A 420 -17.62 -17.93 8.31
C ARG A 420 -18.26 -19.20 8.89
N ARG A 421 -17.58 -20.34 8.79
CA ARG A 421 -18.03 -21.62 9.37
C ARG A 421 -17.45 -21.77 10.78
N THR A 422 -18.18 -21.30 11.79
CA THR A 422 -18.07 -21.90 13.11
C THR A 422 -18.64 -23.32 13.02
N ASN A 423 -17.86 -24.32 13.46
CA ASN A 423 -18.37 -25.69 13.64
C ASN A 423 -19.65 -25.72 14.46
#